data_AF-A0A1H1MV13-F1
#
_entry.id   AF-A0A1H1MV13-F1
#
_cell.length_a   1.000
_cell.length_b   1.000
_cell.length_c   1.000
_cell.angle_alpha   90.00
_cell.angle_beta   90.00
_cell.angle_gamma   90.00
#
_symmetry.space_group_name_H-M   'P 1'
#
loop_
_entity.id
_entity.type
_entity.pdbx_description
1 polymer ?
#
loop_
_entity_poly.entity_id
_entity_poly.type
_entity_poly.pdbx_seq_one_letter_code
_entity_poly.pdbx_strand_id
1 'polypeptide(L)'
;MARLKLDWTAVLSPAARHMVLVDLEATASGDQPAADEPLITDDNREIIEIGVVVIDLESDQEDPIASFSTVVRPLLNPTLTRFCLDYTGISQAEVNAGVSYLEASTALTNFVAQLDTLPGGWCWGSWGVSDLKLLEQNATRSGIANPLPADRYFDLKATFQAMRGERGGTGQTDALKRLGVVQRARAHRAPGDALNLAALCRVMRRYAIAQAAAAEHLGLEAAQAWMREDNPDLAGRRPAVMLQNDDQLAKVLELLQSLAIGGPAMEQPPCNY
;
A
#
# COMPACT_ATOMS: atom_id res chain seq x y z
N MET A 1 -14.61 -31.92 3.69
CA MET A 1 -13.55 -31.07 4.25
C MET A 1 -13.44 -29.82 3.40
N ALA A 2 -13.90 -28.68 3.93
CA ALA A 2 -13.92 -27.41 3.21
C ALA A 2 -12.48 -26.97 2.91
N ARG A 3 -12.12 -26.94 1.62
CA ARG A 3 -10.91 -26.25 1.16
C ARG A 3 -11.14 -24.75 1.40
N LEU A 4 -10.56 -24.23 2.48
CA LEU A 4 -10.29 -22.80 2.61
C LEU A 4 -9.28 -22.43 1.52
N LYS A 5 -9.76 -22.18 0.30
CA LYS A 5 -9.01 -21.44 -0.70
C LYS A 5 -9.07 -19.97 -0.28
N LEU A 6 -8.12 -19.54 0.55
CA LEU A 6 -7.69 -18.15 0.42
C LEU A 6 -6.99 -18.09 -0.94
N ASP A 7 -7.55 -17.31 -1.85
CA ASP A 7 -6.91 -16.98 -3.12
C ASP A 7 -5.78 -15.98 -2.84
N TRP A 8 -4.61 -16.49 -2.46
CA TRP A 8 -3.41 -15.69 -2.23
C TRP A 8 -2.91 -15.01 -3.51
N THR A 9 -3.37 -15.46 -4.69
CA THR A 9 -3.13 -14.70 -5.90
C THR A 9 -3.87 -13.35 -5.84
N ALA A 10 -5.03 -13.23 -5.20
CA ALA A 10 -5.78 -11.96 -5.10
C ALA A 10 -5.16 -10.90 -4.17
N VAL A 11 -4.16 -11.26 -3.35
CA VAL A 11 -3.60 -10.34 -2.34
C VAL A 11 -2.74 -9.26 -3.02
N LEU A 12 -2.02 -9.60 -4.11
CA LEU A 12 -1.29 -8.65 -4.98
C LEU A 12 -1.09 -9.15 -6.44
N SER A 13 -1.86 -10.14 -6.90
CA SER A 13 -1.83 -10.66 -8.28
C SER A 13 -3.23 -10.57 -8.92
N PRO A 14 -3.37 -10.00 -10.11
CA PRO A 14 -4.41 -8.98 -10.23
C PRO A 14 -5.31 -9.22 -11.46
N ALA A 15 -6.50 -8.65 -11.46
CA ALA A 15 -7.12 -8.29 -12.74
C ALA A 15 -6.33 -7.19 -13.49
N ALA A 16 -5.27 -6.65 -12.87
CA ALA A 16 -4.58 -5.39 -13.17
C ALA A 16 -3.05 -5.45 -12.98
N ARG A 17 -2.25 -5.48 -14.06
CA ARG A 17 -0.77 -5.50 -14.00
C ARG A 17 -0.17 -4.26 -13.30
N HIS A 18 -0.86 -3.13 -13.36
CA HIS A 18 -0.36 -1.87 -12.81
C HIS A 18 -1.08 -1.52 -11.51
N MET A 19 -0.30 -1.01 -10.55
CA MET A 19 -0.82 -0.50 -9.29
C MET A 19 -0.59 1.01 -9.22
N VAL A 20 -1.65 1.76 -8.92
CA VAL A 20 -1.64 3.20 -8.66
C VAL A 20 -1.68 3.42 -7.16
N LEU A 21 -0.57 3.86 -6.59
CA LEU A 21 -0.40 4.10 -5.16
C LEU A 21 -0.73 5.55 -4.87
N VAL A 22 -1.68 5.75 -3.95
CA VAL A 22 -2.23 7.05 -3.63
C VAL A 22 -2.03 7.33 -2.15
N ASP A 23 -1.62 8.55 -1.87
CA ASP A 23 -1.60 9.11 -0.53
C ASP A 23 -2.15 10.55 -0.61
N LEU A 24 -2.88 10.97 0.43
CA LEU A 24 -3.51 12.27 0.50
C LEU A 24 -3.19 12.93 1.83
N GLU A 25 -2.75 14.18 1.77
CA GLU A 25 -2.74 15.03 2.96
C GLU A 25 -4.05 15.82 3.02
N ALA A 26 -4.52 16.03 4.26
CA ALA A 26 -5.72 16.81 4.52
C ALA A 26 -5.47 17.88 5.58
N THR A 27 -6.32 18.91 5.57
CA THR A 27 -6.47 19.79 6.74
C THR A 27 -6.70 18.93 7.98
N ALA A 28 -6.04 19.27 9.07
CA ALA A 28 -6.14 18.53 10.33
C ALA A 28 -6.03 19.48 11.52
N SER A 29 -6.41 19.01 12.70
CA SER A 29 -6.13 19.66 13.99
C SER A 29 -5.65 18.59 14.97
N GLY A 30 -5.01 19.00 16.05
CA GLY A 30 -4.80 18.12 17.20
C GLY A 30 -6.13 17.83 17.92
N ASP A 31 -6.12 16.88 18.86
CA ASP A 31 -7.30 16.50 19.66
C ASP A 31 -7.87 17.68 20.48
N GLN A 32 -7.01 18.65 20.81
CA GLN A 32 -7.36 19.88 21.51
C GLN A 32 -6.75 21.06 20.73
N PRO A 33 -7.44 21.60 19.71
CA PRO A 33 -6.95 22.75 18.96
C PRO A 33 -6.83 23.99 19.85
N ALA A 34 -6.00 24.95 19.44
CA ALA A 34 -5.95 26.25 20.09
C ALA A 34 -7.32 26.97 20.01
N ALA A 35 -7.58 27.93 20.90
CA ALA A 35 -8.89 28.59 21.00
C ALA A 35 -9.30 29.34 19.73
N ASP A 36 -8.33 29.73 18.89
CA ASP A 36 -8.49 30.41 17.61
C ASP A 36 -8.37 29.48 16.39
N GLU A 37 -8.16 28.18 16.60
CA GLU A 37 -8.08 27.17 15.54
C GLU A 37 -9.36 26.32 15.47
N PRO A 38 -9.80 25.93 14.26
CA PRO A 38 -10.94 25.03 14.12
C PRO A 38 -10.59 23.61 14.57
N LEU A 39 -11.57 22.92 15.16
CA LEU A 39 -11.53 21.46 15.26
C LEU A 39 -11.81 20.88 13.86
N ILE A 40 -10.85 20.11 13.36
CA ILE A 40 -10.99 19.40 12.09
C ILE A 40 -11.38 17.95 12.36
N THR A 41 -12.49 17.53 11.78
CA THR A 41 -13.08 16.20 11.87
C THR A 41 -13.20 15.57 10.48
N ASP A 42 -13.63 14.31 10.43
CA ASP A 42 -13.87 13.64 9.15
C ASP A 42 -14.92 14.34 8.26
N ASP A 43 -15.81 15.16 8.83
CA ASP A 43 -16.89 15.83 8.10
C ASP A 43 -16.44 17.14 7.43
N ASN A 44 -15.42 17.81 7.97
CA ASN A 44 -14.98 19.12 7.50
C ASN A 44 -13.53 19.15 6.97
N ARG A 45 -12.80 18.04 7.04
CA ARG A 45 -11.47 17.94 6.45
C ARG A 45 -11.50 18.06 4.92
N GLU A 46 -10.48 18.71 4.38
CA GLU A 46 -10.28 18.98 2.96
C GLU A 46 -8.93 18.44 2.50
N ILE A 47 -8.86 17.88 1.30
CA ILE A 47 -7.59 17.46 0.69
C ILE A 47 -6.74 18.71 0.44
N ILE A 48 -5.46 18.65 0.83
CA ILE A 48 -4.48 19.74 0.66
C ILE A 48 -3.22 19.32 -0.11
N GLU A 49 -2.98 18.02 -0.27
CA GLU A 49 -1.95 17.49 -1.17
C GLU A 49 -2.40 16.14 -1.72
N ILE A 50 -2.15 15.90 -3.00
CA ILE A 50 -2.39 14.61 -3.66
C ILE A 50 -1.03 14.08 -4.12
N GLY A 51 -0.73 12.83 -3.77
CA GLY A 51 0.45 12.11 -4.22
C GLY A 51 0.04 10.81 -4.89
N VAL A 52 0.55 10.58 -6.10
CA VAL A 52 0.24 9.39 -6.90
C VAL A 52 1.51 8.85 -7.53
N VAL A 53 1.71 7.54 -7.40
CA VAL A 53 2.83 6.79 -7.99
C VAL A 53 2.28 5.56 -8.69
N VAL A 54 2.71 5.30 -9.92
CA VAL A 54 2.29 4.11 -10.68
C VAL A 54 3.47 3.16 -10.83
N ILE A 55 3.24 1.89 -10.51
CA ILE A 55 4.22 0.82 -10.70
C ILE A 55 3.66 -0.29 -11.58
N ASP A 56 4.55 -0.92 -12.35
CA ASP A 56 4.30 -2.21 -12.99
C ASP A 56 4.65 -3.32 -12.00
N LEU A 57 3.66 -4.15 -11.63
CA LEU A 57 3.85 -5.23 -10.66
C LEU A 57 4.68 -6.40 -11.23
N GLU A 58 4.81 -6.51 -12.55
CA GLU A 58 5.61 -7.53 -13.22
C GLU A 58 7.05 -7.09 -13.51
N SER A 59 7.38 -5.83 -13.22
CA SER A 59 8.71 -5.26 -13.44
C SER A 59 9.48 -5.13 -12.13
N ASP A 60 10.75 -5.54 -12.14
CA ASP A 60 11.67 -5.35 -11.01
C ASP A 60 12.31 -3.94 -11.00
N GLN A 61 11.92 -3.05 -11.93
CA GLN A 61 12.42 -1.67 -11.95
C GLN A 61 12.02 -0.92 -10.68
N GLU A 62 12.96 -0.23 -10.06
CA GLU A 62 12.71 0.51 -8.82
C GLU A 62 11.99 1.84 -9.04
N ASP A 63 12.13 2.43 -10.22
CA ASP A 63 11.49 3.70 -10.53
C ASP A 63 10.01 3.51 -10.85
N PRO A 64 9.14 4.46 -10.48
CA PRO A 64 7.77 4.50 -10.98
C PRO A 64 7.71 4.64 -12.50
N ILE A 65 6.71 4.04 -13.12
CA ILE A 65 6.45 4.25 -14.57
C ILE A 65 5.74 5.58 -14.84
N ALA A 66 5.06 6.12 -13.83
CA ALA A 66 4.44 7.44 -13.85
C ALA A 66 4.24 7.96 -12.42
N SER A 67 4.13 9.27 -12.28
CA SER A 67 3.79 9.93 -11.00
C SER A 67 3.01 11.21 -11.25
N PHE A 68 2.16 11.57 -10.30
CA PHE A 68 1.42 12.82 -10.28
C PHE A 68 1.40 13.37 -8.86
N SER A 69 1.53 14.68 -8.71
CA SER A 69 1.29 15.33 -7.43
C SER A 69 0.80 16.76 -7.61
N THR A 70 -0.01 17.24 -6.67
CA THR A 70 -0.45 18.63 -6.64
C THR A 70 -0.82 19.06 -5.22
N VAL A 71 -0.59 20.32 -4.90
CA VAL A 71 -1.08 20.96 -3.67
C VAL A 71 -2.45 21.57 -3.95
N VAL A 72 -3.37 21.36 -3.03
CA VAL A 72 -4.78 21.77 -3.13
C VAL A 72 -5.07 22.86 -2.11
N ARG A 73 -5.75 23.92 -2.55
CA ARG A 73 -6.19 25.01 -1.69
C ARG A 73 -7.56 24.69 -1.06
N PRO A 74 -7.66 24.52 0.27
CA PRO A 74 -8.92 24.30 0.97
C PRO A 74 -9.79 25.56 0.96
N LEU A 75 -11.11 25.36 1.02
CA LEU A 75 -12.13 26.41 1.00
C LEU A 75 -12.85 26.55 2.35
N LEU A 76 -13.12 25.45 3.05
CA LEU A 76 -13.76 25.47 4.36
C LEU A 76 -12.80 25.98 5.44
N ASN A 77 -11.56 25.48 5.41
CA ASN A 77 -10.51 25.82 6.37
C ASN A 77 -9.26 26.31 5.63
N PRO A 78 -9.29 27.53 5.04
CA PRO A 78 -8.22 28.04 4.18
C PRO A 78 -6.90 28.29 4.93
N THR A 79 -6.97 28.57 6.23
CA THR A 79 -5.80 28.69 7.11
C THR A 79 -5.55 27.36 7.80
N LEU A 80 -4.40 26.75 7.53
CA LEU A 80 -4.00 25.50 8.17
C LEU A 80 -3.71 25.74 9.66
N THR A 81 -4.12 24.78 10.49
CA THR A 81 -3.74 24.77 11.91
C THR A 81 -2.24 24.55 12.06
N ARG A 82 -1.69 24.96 13.21
CA ARG A 82 -0.28 24.69 13.55
C ARG A 82 0.04 23.20 13.52
N PHE A 83 -0.88 22.38 14.03
CA PHE A 83 -0.76 20.93 13.98
C PHE A 83 -0.60 20.42 12.55
N CYS A 84 -1.45 20.87 11.62
CA CYS A 84 -1.42 20.45 10.23
C CYS A 84 -0.10 20.87 9.54
N LEU A 85 0.36 22.11 9.78
CA LEU A 85 1.62 22.61 9.27
C LEU A 85 2.82 21.77 9.77
N ASP A 86 2.86 21.46 11.06
CA ASP A 86 3.97 20.71 11.66
C ASP A 86 3.95 19.23 11.22
N TYR A 87 2.76 18.62 11.19
CA TYR A 87 2.56 17.22 10.82
C TYR A 87 2.94 16.97 9.36
N THR A 88 2.34 17.73 8.43
CA THR A 88 2.55 17.54 6.98
C THR A 88 3.83 18.21 6.50
N GLY A 89 4.25 19.30 7.14
CA GLY A 89 5.32 20.15 6.63
C GLY A 89 4.95 20.92 5.36
N ILE A 90 3.68 20.93 4.96
CA ILE A 90 3.18 21.83 3.92
C ILE A 90 3.06 23.22 4.54
N SER A 91 3.61 24.24 3.87
CA SER A 91 3.49 25.62 4.32
C SER A 91 2.15 26.24 3.93
N GLN A 92 1.72 27.25 4.69
CA GLN A 92 0.56 28.06 4.31
C GLN A 92 0.75 28.72 2.93
N ALA A 93 1.98 29.07 2.55
CA ALA A 93 2.29 29.64 1.25
C ALA A 93 2.07 28.63 0.10
N GLU A 94 2.48 27.37 0.29
CA GLU A 94 2.21 26.28 -0.67
C GLU A 94 0.70 26.10 -0.86
N VAL A 95 -0.07 25.99 0.22
CA VAL A 95 -1.53 25.81 0.14
C VAL A 95 -2.23 27.01 -0.48
N ASN A 96 -1.81 28.24 -0.15
CA ASN A 96 -2.37 29.46 -0.75
C ASN A 96 -2.15 29.52 -2.27
N ALA A 97 -1.01 29.00 -2.74
CA ALA A 97 -0.65 28.89 -4.15
C ALA A 97 -1.20 27.61 -4.83
N GLY A 98 -1.78 26.70 -4.05
CA GLY A 98 -2.36 25.46 -4.53
C GLY A 98 -3.55 25.69 -5.46
N VAL A 99 -3.85 24.66 -6.27
CA VAL A 99 -5.00 24.67 -7.18
C VAL A 99 -6.29 24.40 -6.42
N SER A 100 -7.45 24.71 -7.01
CA SER A 100 -8.72 24.28 -6.43
C SER A 100 -8.86 22.75 -6.46
N TYR A 101 -9.70 22.19 -5.59
CA TYR A 101 -9.98 20.75 -5.61
C TYR A 101 -10.59 20.27 -6.94
N LEU A 102 -11.38 21.11 -7.62
CA LEU A 102 -11.91 20.83 -8.96
C LEU A 102 -10.78 20.67 -9.99
N GLU A 103 -9.81 21.58 -9.99
CA GLU A 103 -8.66 21.52 -10.90
C GLU A 103 -7.78 20.31 -10.59
N ALA A 104 -7.51 20.05 -9.30
CA ALA A 104 -6.75 18.88 -8.85
C ALA A 104 -7.42 17.57 -9.27
N SER A 105 -8.73 17.44 -9.05
CA SER A 105 -9.51 16.26 -9.44
C SER A 105 -9.55 16.08 -10.96
N THR A 106 -9.71 17.17 -11.71
CA THR A 106 -9.67 17.13 -13.18
C THR A 106 -8.30 16.65 -13.68
N ALA A 107 -7.22 17.16 -13.10
CA ALA A 107 -5.87 16.74 -13.45
C ALA A 107 -5.63 15.26 -13.10
N LEU A 108 -6.10 14.80 -11.94
CA LEU A 108 -6.01 13.39 -11.53
C LEU A 108 -6.81 12.48 -12.47
N THR A 109 -8.05 12.86 -12.82
CA THR A 109 -8.87 12.13 -13.80
C THR A 109 -8.15 12.00 -15.15
N ASN A 110 -7.56 13.09 -15.65
CA ASN A 110 -6.81 13.09 -16.90
C ASN A 110 -5.53 12.24 -16.81
N PHE A 111 -4.89 12.21 -15.64
CA PHE A 111 -3.73 11.35 -15.39
C PHE A 111 -4.12 9.87 -15.44
N VAL A 112 -5.18 9.46 -14.74
CA VAL A 112 -5.59 8.05 -14.70
C VAL A 112 -6.23 7.56 -15.99
N ALA A 113 -6.87 8.45 -16.76
CA ALA A 113 -7.38 8.11 -18.10
C ALA A 113 -6.27 7.65 -19.06
N GLN A 114 -5.04 8.14 -18.89
CA GLN A 114 -3.90 7.68 -19.70
C GLN A 114 -3.53 6.23 -19.37
N LEU A 115 -3.81 5.78 -18.15
CA LEU A 115 -3.49 4.43 -17.67
C LEU A 115 -4.40 3.36 -18.26
N ASP A 116 -5.58 3.72 -18.78
CA ASP A 116 -6.48 2.77 -19.46
C ASP A 116 -5.88 2.19 -20.75
N THR A 117 -4.80 2.79 -21.26
CA THR A 117 -4.05 2.27 -22.41
C THR A 117 -2.97 1.25 -22.03
N LEU A 118 -2.69 1.08 -20.72
CA LEU A 118 -1.65 0.16 -20.26
C LEU A 118 -2.09 -1.30 -20.39
N PRO A 119 -1.19 -2.20 -20.83
CA PRO A 119 -1.51 -3.61 -20.96
C PRO A 119 -1.80 -4.22 -19.59
N GLY A 120 -2.74 -5.17 -19.56
CA GLY A 120 -3.09 -5.87 -18.33
C GLY A 120 -3.85 -5.03 -17.31
N GLY A 121 -4.27 -3.80 -17.61
CA GLY A 121 -5.11 -2.98 -16.75
C GLY A 121 -4.40 -2.39 -15.52
N TRP A 122 -5.15 -1.61 -14.74
CA TRP A 122 -4.67 -0.97 -13.52
C TRP A 122 -5.70 -1.01 -12.39
N CYS A 123 -5.21 -1.10 -11.16
CA CYS A 123 -5.97 -0.88 -9.93
C CYS A 123 -5.26 0.17 -9.08
N TRP A 124 -5.89 0.62 -7.99
CA TRP A 124 -5.28 1.59 -7.10
C TRP A 124 -5.43 1.21 -5.64
N GLY A 125 -4.55 1.74 -4.79
CA GLY A 125 -4.59 1.48 -3.37
C GLY A 125 -3.87 2.54 -2.56
N SER A 126 -4.22 2.62 -1.29
CA SER A 126 -3.59 3.49 -0.30
C SER A 126 -3.31 2.70 0.99
N TRP A 127 -2.64 3.33 1.96
CA TRP A 127 -2.33 2.69 3.24
C TRP A 127 -3.52 2.69 4.22
N GLY A 128 -4.65 2.15 3.77
CA GLY A 128 -5.89 2.06 4.51
C GLY A 128 -7.03 2.85 3.86
N VAL A 129 -8.26 2.46 4.13
CA VAL A 129 -9.50 3.04 3.54
C VAL A 129 -9.71 4.56 3.75
N SER A 130 -8.86 5.23 4.52
CA SER A 130 -9.01 6.66 4.83
C SER A 130 -8.95 7.55 3.59
N ASP A 131 -8.05 7.28 2.64
CA ASP A 131 -7.88 8.09 1.43
C ASP A 131 -9.07 7.94 0.48
N LEU A 132 -9.57 6.71 0.31
CA LEU A 132 -10.79 6.45 -0.45
C LEU A 132 -11.95 7.28 0.09
N LYS A 133 -12.19 7.21 1.41
CA LYS A 133 -13.27 7.97 2.05
C LYS A 133 -13.06 9.47 1.90
N LEU A 134 -11.82 9.95 2.03
CA LEU A 134 -11.49 11.36 1.91
C LEU A 134 -11.76 11.89 0.49
N LEU A 135 -11.41 11.12 -0.55
CA LEU A 135 -11.73 11.44 -1.95
C LEU A 135 -13.23 11.48 -2.20
N GLU A 136 -13.97 10.47 -1.73
CA GLU A 136 -15.43 10.40 -1.87
C GLU A 136 -16.12 11.59 -1.20
N GLN A 137 -15.68 11.95 0.01
CA GLN A 137 -16.19 13.08 0.77
C GLN A 137 -15.94 14.41 0.03
N ASN A 138 -14.71 14.66 -0.42
CA ASN A 138 -14.36 15.91 -1.10
C ASN A 138 -15.01 16.02 -2.49
N ALA A 139 -15.13 14.90 -3.22
CA ALA A 139 -15.86 14.83 -4.49
C ALA A 139 -17.35 15.15 -4.30
N THR A 140 -17.99 14.51 -3.32
CA THR A 140 -19.40 14.75 -2.98
C THR A 140 -19.63 16.21 -2.59
N ARG A 141 -18.79 16.76 -1.72
CA ARG A 141 -18.87 18.17 -1.29
C ARG A 141 -18.73 19.15 -2.44
N SER A 142 -17.90 18.82 -3.42
CA SER A 142 -17.64 19.66 -4.59
C SER A 142 -18.61 19.42 -5.75
N GLY A 143 -19.55 18.47 -5.62
CA GLY A 143 -20.52 18.13 -6.66
C GLY A 143 -19.87 17.51 -7.91
N ILE A 144 -18.74 16.82 -7.76
CA ILE A 144 -18.02 16.19 -8.89
C ILE A 144 -17.93 14.67 -8.72
N ALA A 145 -17.62 13.97 -9.80
CA ALA A 145 -17.31 12.55 -9.76
C ALA A 145 -15.97 12.30 -9.03
N ASN A 146 -15.86 11.18 -8.32
CA ASN A 146 -14.61 10.73 -7.74
C ASN A 146 -13.60 10.41 -8.88
N PRO A 147 -12.39 11.01 -8.89
CA PRO A 147 -11.40 10.76 -9.93
C PRO A 147 -10.82 9.33 -9.91
N LEU A 148 -10.97 8.60 -8.80
CA LEU A 148 -10.49 7.23 -8.63
C LEU A 148 -11.67 6.29 -8.33
N PRO A 149 -11.94 5.28 -9.19
CA PRO A 149 -13.15 4.48 -9.07
C PRO A 149 -13.01 3.44 -7.94
N ALA A 150 -14.01 3.38 -7.07
CA ALA A 150 -13.98 2.56 -5.85
C ALA A 150 -13.95 1.04 -6.12
N ASP A 151 -14.45 0.59 -7.27
CA ASP A 151 -14.43 -0.81 -7.71
C ASP A 151 -13.02 -1.29 -8.11
N ARG A 152 -12.05 -0.37 -8.24
CA ARG A 152 -10.62 -0.67 -8.50
C ARG A 152 -9.74 -0.50 -7.26
N TYR A 153 -10.31 -0.24 -6.08
CA TYR A 153 -9.57 0.09 -4.86
C TYR A 153 -9.09 -1.14 -4.08
N PHE A 154 -7.87 -1.06 -3.51
CA PHE A 154 -7.27 -2.03 -2.60
C PHE A 154 -6.80 -1.37 -1.29
N ASP A 155 -7.22 -1.93 -0.16
CA ASP A 155 -6.70 -1.54 1.16
C ASP A 155 -5.39 -2.29 1.44
N LEU A 156 -4.25 -1.65 1.14
CA LEU A 156 -2.94 -2.27 1.29
C LEU A 156 -2.56 -2.55 2.76
N LYS A 157 -3.15 -1.82 3.70
CA LYS A 157 -2.94 -2.05 5.13
C LYS A 157 -3.65 -3.33 5.58
N ALA A 158 -4.89 -3.54 5.16
CA ALA A 158 -5.63 -4.77 5.42
C ALA A 158 -4.96 -5.98 4.76
N THR A 159 -4.50 -5.81 3.52
CA THR A 159 -3.69 -6.82 2.79
C THR A 159 -2.44 -7.19 3.58
N PHE A 160 -1.66 -6.21 4.05
CA PHE A 160 -0.47 -6.42 4.86
C PHE A 160 -0.77 -7.18 6.17
N GLN A 161 -1.83 -6.81 6.88
CA GLN A 161 -2.26 -7.46 8.12
C GLN A 161 -2.63 -8.94 7.89
N ALA A 162 -3.40 -9.21 6.82
CA ALA A 162 -3.81 -10.56 6.45
C ALA A 162 -2.60 -11.45 6.10
N MET A 163 -1.65 -10.92 5.32
CA MET A 163 -0.40 -11.62 4.97
C MET A 163 0.40 -12.02 6.21
N ARG A 164 0.36 -11.23 7.28
CA ARG A 164 1.17 -11.48 8.49
C ARG A 164 0.42 -12.21 9.60
N GLY A 165 -0.90 -12.45 9.43
CA GLY A 165 -1.73 -12.99 10.50
C GLY A 165 -1.81 -12.06 11.73
N GLU A 166 -1.58 -10.77 11.54
CA GLU A 166 -1.51 -9.77 12.60
C GLU A 166 -2.86 -9.05 12.75
N ARG A 167 -3.23 -8.71 14.00
CA ARG A 167 -4.39 -7.85 14.32
C ARG A 167 -3.88 -6.54 14.92
N GLY A 168 -4.48 -5.41 14.53
CA GLY A 168 -4.17 -4.08 15.11
C GLY A 168 -3.61 -3.08 14.10
N GLY A 169 -3.48 -1.81 14.51
CA GLY A 169 -3.08 -0.72 13.62
C GLY A 169 -1.59 -0.69 13.32
N THR A 170 -1.20 -1.05 12.09
CA THR A 170 0.18 -0.88 11.59
C THR A 170 0.28 0.40 10.76
N GLY A 171 1.09 1.37 11.20
CA GLY A 171 1.44 2.54 10.39
C GLY A 171 2.38 2.16 9.24
N GLN A 172 2.37 2.93 8.16
CA GLN A 172 3.17 2.62 6.95
C GLN A 172 4.66 2.52 7.28
N THR A 173 5.19 3.45 8.08
CA THR A 173 6.57 3.43 8.56
C THR A 173 6.93 2.17 9.34
N ASP A 174 6.01 1.61 10.12
CA ASP A 174 6.24 0.35 10.84
C ASP A 174 6.24 -0.84 9.87
N ALA A 175 5.35 -0.85 8.89
CA ALA A 175 5.33 -1.87 7.85
C ALA A 175 6.62 -1.89 7.01
N LEU A 176 7.13 -0.71 6.62
CA LEU A 176 8.43 -0.56 5.96
C LEU A 176 9.55 -1.23 6.79
N LYS A 177 9.65 -0.89 8.07
CA LYS A 177 10.65 -1.46 8.99
C LYS A 177 10.51 -2.98 9.12
N ARG A 178 9.29 -3.50 9.23
CA ARG A 178 9.02 -4.94 9.36
C ARG A 178 9.46 -5.74 8.13
N LEU A 179 9.41 -5.14 6.95
CA LEU A 179 9.81 -5.76 5.69
C LEU A 179 11.22 -5.32 5.23
N GLY A 180 11.95 -4.57 6.06
CA GLY A 180 13.30 -4.11 5.74
C GLY A 180 13.36 -3.15 4.55
N VAL A 181 12.26 -2.47 4.23
CA VAL A 181 12.18 -1.51 3.13
C VAL A 181 12.74 -0.18 3.61
N VAL A 182 13.68 0.38 2.85
CA VAL A 182 14.27 1.69 3.14
C VAL A 182 13.25 2.77 2.78
N GLN A 183 12.94 3.62 3.76
CA GLN A 183 12.11 4.80 3.55
C GLN A 183 12.81 5.78 2.60
N ARG A 184 12.14 6.14 1.50
CA ARG A 184 12.71 6.93 0.39
C ARG A 184 12.47 8.43 0.57
N ALA A 185 11.44 8.82 1.32
CA ALA A 185 11.04 10.20 1.51
C ALA A 185 10.56 10.47 2.94
N ARG A 186 10.54 11.74 3.34
CA ARG A 186 9.95 12.20 4.61
C ARG A 186 8.47 11.78 4.66
N ALA A 187 8.03 11.28 5.81
CA ALA A 187 6.62 10.96 6.06
C ALA A 187 5.76 12.23 6.14
N HIS A 188 4.47 12.06 5.83
CA HIS A 188 3.42 13.08 5.82
C HIS A 188 3.57 14.13 4.72
N ARG A 189 4.15 13.69 3.61
CA ARG A 189 4.07 14.40 2.33
C ARG A 189 3.56 13.41 1.30
N ALA A 190 2.43 13.72 0.70
CA ALA A 190 1.71 12.80 -0.16
C ALA A 190 2.58 12.16 -1.27
N PRO A 191 3.40 12.90 -2.06
CA PRO A 191 4.24 12.28 -3.08
C PRO A 191 5.32 11.36 -2.48
N GLY A 192 5.85 11.71 -1.30
CA GLY A 192 6.84 10.90 -0.59
C GLY A 192 6.24 9.61 -0.04
N ASP A 193 5.04 9.69 0.53
CA ASP A 193 4.36 8.53 1.10
C ASP A 193 3.79 7.61 0.01
N ALA A 194 3.38 8.13 -1.14
CA ALA A 194 3.07 7.32 -2.32
C ALA A 194 4.31 6.55 -2.85
N LEU A 195 5.51 7.18 -2.84
CA LEU A 195 6.76 6.51 -3.22
C LEU A 195 7.16 5.42 -2.21
N ASN A 196 7.02 5.70 -0.92
CA ASN A 196 7.22 4.73 0.15
C ASN A 196 6.24 3.54 0.01
N LEU A 197 4.97 3.83 -0.29
CA LEU A 197 3.94 2.84 -0.51
C LEU A 197 4.25 1.96 -1.72
N ALA A 198 4.74 2.53 -2.81
CA ALA A 198 5.16 1.80 -3.99
C ALA A 198 6.29 0.81 -3.70
N ALA A 199 7.33 1.26 -2.98
CA ALA A 199 8.42 0.38 -2.54
C ALA A 199 7.90 -0.75 -1.64
N LEU A 200 7.01 -0.42 -0.70
CA LEU A 200 6.38 -1.39 0.18
C LEU A 200 5.53 -2.41 -0.61
N CYS A 201 4.73 -1.95 -1.56
CA CYS A 201 3.85 -2.79 -2.39
C CYS A 201 4.65 -3.82 -3.20
N ARG A 202 5.81 -3.44 -3.75
CA ARG A 202 6.69 -4.40 -4.46
C ARG A 202 7.18 -5.51 -3.55
N VAL A 203 7.66 -5.15 -2.35
CA VAL A 203 8.13 -6.16 -1.37
C VAL A 203 6.98 -7.01 -0.84
N MET A 204 5.80 -6.42 -0.62
CA MET A 204 4.60 -7.17 -0.27
C MET A 204 4.22 -8.18 -1.38
N ARG A 205 4.37 -7.84 -2.66
CA ARG A 205 4.07 -8.76 -3.76
C ARG A 205 4.98 -9.98 -3.70
N ARG A 206 6.28 -9.75 -3.56
CA ARG A 206 7.27 -10.84 -3.43
C ARG A 206 7.04 -11.66 -2.17
N TYR A 207 6.68 -11.01 -1.06
CA TYR A 207 6.28 -11.67 0.18
C TYR A 207 5.10 -12.62 -0.06
N ALA A 208 4.05 -12.14 -0.73
CA ALA A 208 2.86 -12.96 -0.99
C ALA A 208 3.20 -14.19 -1.84
N ILE A 209 4.05 -14.04 -2.86
CA ILE A 209 4.53 -15.16 -3.70
C ILE A 209 5.32 -16.17 -2.86
N ALA A 210 6.30 -15.72 -2.07
CA ALA A 210 7.10 -16.58 -1.22
C ALA A 210 6.25 -17.29 -0.15
N GLN A 211 5.32 -16.58 0.47
CA GLN A 211 4.39 -17.14 1.45
C GLN A 211 3.46 -18.18 0.83
N ALA A 212 2.94 -17.94 -0.37
CA ALA A 212 2.10 -18.90 -1.06
C ALA A 212 2.86 -20.21 -1.33
N ALA A 213 4.09 -20.11 -1.85
CA ALA A 213 4.96 -21.27 -2.05
C ALA A 213 5.25 -22.01 -0.73
N ALA A 214 5.53 -21.29 0.36
CA ALA A 214 5.72 -21.90 1.66
C ALA A 214 4.44 -22.58 2.19
N ALA A 215 3.27 -21.98 1.96
CA ALA A 215 1.99 -22.48 2.43
C ALA A 215 1.56 -23.78 1.70
N GLU A 216 1.99 -24.00 0.47
CA GLU A 216 1.79 -25.27 -0.25
C GLU A 216 2.47 -26.44 0.47
N HIS A 217 3.55 -26.19 1.21
CA HIS A 217 4.31 -27.22 1.93
C HIS A 217 3.98 -27.29 3.41
N LEU A 218 3.80 -26.14 4.07
CA LEU A 218 3.72 -26.05 5.53
C LEU A 218 2.28 -25.81 6.03
N GLY A 219 1.37 -25.41 5.15
CA GLY A 219 0.11 -24.78 5.53
C GLY A 219 0.30 -23.30 5.90
N LEU A 220 -0.81 -22.55 5.90
CA LEU A 220 -0.78 -21.09 5.97
C LEU A 220 -0.19 -20.53 7.29
N GLU A 221 -0.62 -21.04 8.44
CA GLU A 221 -0.17 -20.52 9.74
C GLU A 221 1.34 -20.74 9.93
N ALA A 222 1.83 -21.92 9.54
CA ALA A 222 3.25 -22.25 9.58
C ALA A 222 4.05 -21.42 8.57
N ALA A 223 3.51 -21.17 7.36
CA ALA A 223 4.14 -20.26 6.39
C ALA A 223 4.21 -18.82 6.93
N GLN A 224 3.17 -18.33 7.61
CA GLN A 224 3.17 -17.01 8.26
C GLN A 224 4.23 -16.92 9.38
N ALA A 225 4.45 -17.99 10.15
CA ALA A 225 5.53 -18.06 11.13
C ALA A 225 6.90 -18.08 10.44
N TRP A 226 7.07 -18.97 9.47
CA TRP A 226 8.30 -19.15 8.68
C TRP A 226 8.80 -17.85 8.04
N MET A 227 7.88 -17.03 7.50
CA MET A 227 8.24 -15.73 6.93
C MET A 227 8.84 -14.76 7.97
N ARG A 228 8.44 -14.86 9.24
CA ARG A 228 8.76 -13.91 10.32
C ARG A 228 9.90 -14.36 11.23
N GLU A 229 10.28 -15.62 11.17
CA GLU A 229 11.32 -16.21 12.02
C GLU A 229 12.67 -16.24 11.32
N ASP A 230 13.75 -16.20 12.11
CA ASP A 230 15.10 -16.32 11.59
C ASP A 230 15.28 -17.73 11.01
N ASN A 231 15.76 -17.80 9.77
CA ASN A 231 15.93 -19.07 9.09
C ASN A 231 17.43 -19.40 8.93
N PRO A 232 17.93 -20.53 9.47
CA PRO A 232 19.34 -20.90 9.39
C PRO A 232 19.82 -21.12 7.96
N ASP A 233 18.94 -21.61 7.07
CA ASP A 233 19.24 -21.82 5.64
C ASP A 233 19.32 -20.48 4.87
N LEU A 234 18.86 -19.39 5.48
CA LEU A 234 18.97 -18.02 5.00
C LEU A 234 19.99 -17.20 5.80
N ALA A 235 21.04 -17.85 6.31
CA ALA A 235 22.09 -17.25 7.12
C ALA A 235 21.54 -16.50 8.36
N GLY A 236 20.50 -17.06 8.99
CA GLY A 236 19.83 -16.50 10.16
C GLY A 236 18.96 -15.28 9.85
N ARG A 237 18.67 -14.98 8.58
CA ARG A 237 17.78 -13.88 8.20
C ARG A 237 16.34 -14.37 8.08
N ARG A 238 15.41 -13.48 8.42
CA ARG A 238 13.98 -13.68 8.17
C ARG A 238 13.67 -13.54 6.68
N PRO A 239 12.90 -14.45 6.05
CA PRO A 239 12.45 -14.27 4.67
C PRO A 239 11.76 -12.92 4.43
N ALA A 240 10.97 -12.44 5.39
CA ALA A 240 10.23 -11.18 5.29
C ALA A 240 11.07 -9.94 4.97
N VAL A 241 12.35 -9.90 5.36
CA VAL A 241 13.24 -8.75 5.12
C VAL A 241 14.17 -8.95 3.93
N MET A 242 14.11 -10.12 3.29
CA MET A 242 15.00 -10.48 2.19
C MET A 242 14.42 -10.13 0.82
N LEU A 243 13.12 -9.91 0.69
CA LEU A 243 12.42 -9.89 -0.60
C LEU A 243 12.46 -8.51 -1.29
N GLN A 244 13.65 -7.90 -1.37
CA GLN A 244 13.83 -6.55 -1.92
C GLN A 244 13.87 -6.54 -3.45
N ASN A 245 14.24 -7.65 -4.09
CA ASN A 245 14.26 -7.84 -5.55
C ASN A 245 13.93 -9.28 -5.97
N ASP A 246 13.82 -9.51 -7.29
CA ASP A 246 13.40 -10.79 -7.84
C ASP A 246 14.48 -11.89 -7.70
N ASP A 247 15.77 -11.54 -7.71
CA ASP A 247 16.86 -12.49 -7.44
C ASP A 247 16.77 -13.07 -6.02
N GLN A 248 16.40 -12.24 -5.05
CA GLN A 248 16.21 -12.68 -3.66
C GLN A 248 14.95 -13.54 -3.52
N LEU A 249 13.88 -13.21 -4.24
CA LEU A 249 12.68 -14.06 -4.30
C LEU A 249 13.02 -15.43 -4.91
N ALA A 250 13.76 -15.48 -6.02
CA ALA A 250 14.18 -16.72 -6.67
C ALA A 250 14.94 -17.64 -5.70
N LYS A 251 15.90 -17.09 -4.93
CA LYS A 251 16.65 -17.85 -3.91
C LYS A 251 15.74 -18.42 -2.81
N VAL A 252 14.74 -17.65 -2.38
CA VAL A 252 13.76 -18.13 -1.39
C VAL A 252 12.90 -19.25 -1.97
N LEU A 253 12.47 -19.13 -3.23
CA LEU A 253 11.68 -20.17 -3.90
C LEU A 253 12.49 -21.45 -4.15
N GLU A 254 13.75 -21.34 -4.54
CA GLU A 254 14.66 -22.48 -4.70
C GLU A 254 14.84 -23.23 -3.37
N LEU A 255 15.01 -22.51 -2.25
CA LEU A 255 15.07 -23.11 -0.93
C LEU A 255 13.79 -23.90 -0.62
N LEU A 256 12.61 -23.29 -0.80
CA LEU A 256 11.33 -23.95 -0.56
C LEU A 256 11.13 -25.20 -1.41
N GLN A 257 11.53 -25.17 -2.68
CA GLN A 257 11.52 -26.33 -3.57
C GLN A 257 12.46 -27.44 -3.08
N SER A 258 13.66 -27.10 -2.59
CA SER A 258 14.62 -28.08 -2.06
C SER A 258 14.10 -28.79 -0.80
N LEU A 259 13.40 -28.06 0.08
CA LEU A 259 12.77 -28.60 1.28
C LEU A 259 11.62 -29.56 0.93
N ALA A 260 10.90 -29.29 -0.16
CA ALA A 260 9.84 -30.16 -0.66
C ALA A 260 10.37 -31.51 -1.19
N ILE A 261 11.59 -31.52 -1.74
CA ILE A 261 12.25 -32.74 -2.24
C ILE A 261 12.87 -33.57 -1.09
N GLY A 262 13.20 -32.93 0.04
CA GLY A 262 13.84 -33.57 1.21
C GLY A 262 12.90 -34.03 2.34
N GLY A 263 11.59 -33.79 2.25
CA GLY A 263 10.62 -34.23 3.26
C GLY A 263 10.45 -35.75 3.32
N PRO A 264 10.08 -36.35 4.48
CA PRO A 264 9.84 -37.78 4.56
C PRO A 264 8.75 -38.15 3.55
N ALA A 265 8.99 -39.18 2.74
CA ALA A 265 7.97 -39.76 1.89
C ALA A 265 6.72 -39.98 2.75
N MET A 266 5.58 -39.44 2.33
CA MET A 266 4.31 -39.79 2.95
C MET A 266 4.20 -41.32 2.87
N GLU A 267 4.40 -42.01 3.99
CA GLU A 267 4.11 -43.43 4.10
C GLU A 267 2.66 -43.60 3.67
N GLN A 268 2.46 -44.24 2.52
CA GLN A 268 1.13 -44.65 2.13
C GLN A 268 0.60 -45.55 3.26
N PRO A 269 -0.61 -45.29 3.78
CA PRO A 269 -1.19 -46.18 4.77
C PRO A 269 -1.24 -47.59 4.15
N PRO A 270 -0.88 -48.64 4.91
CA PRO A 270 -0.82 -49.97 4.35
C PRO A 270 -2.18 -50.34 3.76
N CYS A 271 -2.19 -50.70 2.47
CA CYS A 271 -3.31 -51.36 1.84
C CYS A 271 -3.56 -52.68 2.55
N ASN A 272 -4.51 -52.69 3.48
CA ASN A 272 -5.07 -53.93 3.99
C ASN A 272 -6.06 -54.46 2.94
N TYR A 273 -5.68 -55.57 2.32
CA TYR A 273 -6.57 -56.47 1.59
C TYR A 273 -7.44 -57.27 2.56
#